data_AF-A0A8B6Y4P5-F1
#
_entry.id   AF-A0A8B6Y4P5-F1
#
_cell.length_a   1.000
_cell.length_b   1.000
_cell.length_c   1.000
_cell.angle_alpha   90.00
_cell.angle_beta   90.00
_cell.angle_gamma   90.00
#
_symmetry.space_group_name_H-M   'P 1'
#
loop_
_entity.id
_entity.type
_entity.pdbx_description
1 polymer ?
#
loop_
_entity_poly.entity_id
_entity_poly.type
_entity_poly.pdbx_seq_one_letter_code
_entity_poly.pdbx_strand_id
1 'polypeptide(L)'
;MVKNIENKTVFVIGVYCGQAKPASAEEFFEDLVAETYLLFQNGLLIHGKHFHIKIHSFVCDAPARAFVKGVKSHSRYNSCEKCDQHEEYVGKVILPQTDAQLRTDETFNERRDAAHYNSPYSLRLLKIGGVSQFRLDFMHLGCQGVMRRLLLYWKGLIGPLQVHLSSREVIKLSNKLLSFVAYIPCEISHKPRALRDIMHWKGHF
;
A
#
# COMPACT_ATOMS: atom_id res chain seq x y z
N MET A 1 3.66 -12.37 -7.56
CA MET A 1 2.77 -13.45 -8.06
C MET A 1 2.77 -13.43 -9.58
N VAL A 2 3.36 -14.43 -10.24
CA VAL A 2 3.36 -14.55 -11.70
C VAL A 2 1.97 -14.94 -12.16
N LYS A 3 1.28 -14.17 -13.00
CA LYS A 3 -0.05 -14.59 -13.52
C LYS A 3 0.10 -15.82 -14.45
N ASN A 4 -0.92 -16.68 -14.51
CA ASN A 4 -0.97 -17.84 -15.43
C ASN A 4 -0.02 -19.02 -15.12
N ILE A 5 0.26 -19.29 -13.84
CA ILE A 5 0.98 -20.50 -13.37
C ILE A 5 0.19 -21.05 -12.17
N GLU A 6 -0.08 -22.35 -12.09
CA GLU A 6 -0.71 -22.97 -10.91
C GLU A 6 0.28 -23.13 -9.75
N ASN A 7 -0.18 -23.17 -8.50
CA ASN A 7 0.66 -23.34 -7.29
C ASN A 7 1.80 -22.31 -7.14
N LYS A 8 1.44 -21.03 -7.03
CA LYS A 8 2.41 -19.94 -6.93
C LYS A 8 2.94 -19.80 -5.51
N THR A 9 4.21 -20.14 -5.33
CA THR A 9 4.96 -19.78 -4.14
C THR A 9 5.52 -18.37 -4.28
N VAL A 10 5.43 -17.57 -3.21
CA VAL A 10 6.19 -16.33 -3.11
C VAL A 10 7.64 -16.70 -2.85
N PHE A 11 8.57 -16.12 -3.60
CA PHE A 11 10.00 -16.28 -3.39
C PHE A 11 10.66 -14.92 -3.28
N VAL A 12 11.77 -14.87 -2.54
CA VAL A 12 12.54 -13.66 -2.31
C VAL A 12 13.48 -13.44 -3.49
N ILE A 13 13.48 -12.22 -4.03
CA ILE A 13 14.36 -11.83 -5.15
C ILE A 13 15.44 -10.82 -4.75
N GLY A 14 15.37 -10.30 -3.52
CA GLY A 14 16.31 -9.33 -3.01
C GLY A 14 16.09 -9.06 -1.52
N VAL A 15 17.18 -8.81 -0.80
CA VAL A 15 17.18 -8.49 0.63
C VAL A 15 18.15 -7.36 0.84
N TYR A 16 17.71 -6.33 1.56
CA TYR A 16 18.60 -5.29 2.06
C TYR A 16 18.85 -5.50 3.55
N CYS A 17 20.10 -5.34 3.97
CA CYS A 17 20.49 -5.36 5.37
C CYS A 17 21.42 -4.17 5.66
N GLY A 18 21.04 -3.32 6.59
CA GLY A 18 21.80 -2.15 7.01
C GLY A 18 21.24 -1.55 8.29
N GLN A 19 22.01 -0.67 8.93
CA GLN A 19 21.60 0.00 10.17
C GLN A 19 20.47 1.02 9.95
N ALA A 20 20.30 1.48 8.72
CA ALA A 20 19.24 2.38 8.29
C ALA A 20 18.68 1.93 6.94
N LYS A 21 17.54 2.50 6.54
CA LYS A 21 16.97 2.30 5.19
C LYS A 21 18.00 2.63 4.10
N PRO A 22 17.92 1.99 2.92
CA PRO A 22 18.81 2.35 1.82
C PRO A 22 18.68 3.85 1.52
N ALA A 23 19.82 4.53 1.40
CA ALA A 23 19.83 5.97 1.16
C ALA A 23 19.31 6.33 -0.25
N SER A 24 19.56 5.44 -1.21
CA SER A 24 19.17 5.60 -2.62
C SER A 24 18.28 4.45 -3.06
N ALA A 25 17.08 4.78 -3.55
CA ALA A 25 16.21 3.81 -4.21
C ALA A 25 16.79 3.38 -5.57
N GLU A 26 17.52 4.26 -6.25
CA GLU A 26 18.14 3.94 -7.54
C GLU A 26 19.19 2.85 -7.37
N GLU A 27 20.11 3.00 -6.41
CA GLU A 27 21.14 1.99 -6.11
C GLU A 27 20.50 0.69 -5.61
N PHE A 28 19.49 0.78 -4.74
CA PHE A 28 18.82 -0.41 -4.21
C PHE A 28 18.14 -1.26 -5.29
N PHE A 29 17.65 -0.63 -6.37
CA PHE A 29 16.95 -1.33 -7.45
C PHE A 29 17.81 -1.52 -8.71
N GLU A 30 19.09 -1.17 -8.70
CA GLU A 30 19.95 -1.19 -9.89
C GLU A 30 19.98 -2.56 -10.57
N ASP A 31 20.37 -3.61 -9.84
CA ASP A 31 20.43 -4.99 -10.34
C ASP A 31 19.06 -5.47 -10.84
N LEU A 32 18.00 -5.21 -10.07
CA LEU A 32 16.63 -5.58 -10.44
C LEU A 32 16.21 -4.92 -11.76
N VAL A 33 16.54 -3.63 -11.94
CA VAL A 33 16.21 -2.87 -13.14
C VAL A 33 17.01 -3.39 -14.32
N ALA A 34 18.31 -3.65 -14.17
CA ALA A 34 19.14 -4.19 -15.23
C ALA A 34 18.64 -5.55 -15.72
N GLU A 35 18.41 -6.49 -14.79
CA GLU A 35 17.90 -7.83 -15.12
C GLU A 35 16.51 -7.78 -15.74
N THR A 36 15.60 -7.00 -15.16
CA THR A 36 14.22 -6.87 -15.67
C THR A 36 14.21 -6.25 -17.06
N TYR A 37 15.08 -5.28 -17.34
CA TYR A 37 15.20 -4.67 -18.65
C TYR A 37 15.60 -5.72 -19.70
N LEU A 38 16.58 -6.57 -19.40
CA LEU A 38 16.98 -7.68 -20.28
C LEU A 38 15.83 -8.66 -20.49
N LEU A 39 15.07 -9.00 -19.43
CA LEU A 39 13.92 -9.89 -19.53
C LEU A 39 12.78 -9.30 -20.38
N PHE A 40 12.56 -8.00 -20.33
CA PHE A 40 11.55 -7.32 -21.16
C PHE A 40 11.94 -7.31 -22.64
N GLN A 41 13.22 -7.13 -22.95
CA GLN A 41 13.72 -7.13 -24.32
C GLN A 41 13.78 -8.55 -24.91
N ASN A 42 14.37 -9.49 -24.15
CA ASN A 42 14.74 -10.81 -24.65
C ASN A 42 13.71 -11.89 -24.34
N GLY A 43 12.79 -11.67 -23.40
CA GLY A 43 11.89 -12.71 -22.90
C GLY A 43 12.60 -13.87 -22.20
N LEU A 44 11.90 -14.99 -22.03
CA LEU A 44 12.43 -16.24 -21.51
C LEU A 44 12.24 -17.37 -22.54
N LEU A 45 13.27 -18.18 -22.75
CA LEU A 45 13.18 -19.40 -23.56
C LEU A 45 13.08 -20.61 -22.64
N ILE A 46 11.91 -21.26 -22.61
CA ILE A 46 11.65 -22.43 -21.77
C ILE A 46 11.09 -23.54 -22.66
N HIS A 47 11.77 -24.68 -22.72
CA HIS A 47 11.41 -25.83 -23.57
C HIS A 47 11.12 -25.45 -25.03
N GLY A 48 11.96 -24.59 -25.62
CA GLY A 48 11.82 -24.13 -27.00
C GLY A 48 10.68 -23.12 -27.23
N LYS A 49 9.92 -22.75 -26.20
CA LYS A 49 8.89 -21.71 -26.26
C LYS A 49 9.41 -20.39 -25.72
N HIS A 50 9.13 -19.32 -26.45
CA HIS A 50 9.50 -17.97 -26.06
C HIS A 50 8.37 -17.29 -25.29
N PHE A 51 8.68 -16.71 -24.14
CA PHE A 51 7.75 -16.06 -23.24
C PHE A 51 8.12 -14.60 -23.06
N HIS A 52 7.19 -13.71 -23.37
CA HIS A 52 7.37 -12.29 -23.12
C HIS A 52 7.00 -11.95 -21.67
N ILE A 53 7.91 -11.28 -20.96
CA ILE A 53 7.78 -10.99 -19.53
C ILE A 53 7.27 -9.57 -19.33
N LYS A 54 6.32 -9.42 -18.40
CA LYS A 54 5.77 -8.12 -18.00
C LYS A 54 5.57 -8.12 -16.49
N ILE A 55 5.93 -7.01 -15.84
CA ILE A 55 5.50 -6.80 -14.45
C ILE A 55 4.05 -6.36 -14.47
N HIS A 56 3.20 -7.05 -13.72
CA HIS A 56 1.78 -6.71 -13.64
C HIS A 56 1.52 -5.54 -12.68
N SER A 57 2.02 -5.64 -11.44
CA SER A 57 1.74 -4.66 -10.39
C SER A 57 2.74 -4.73 -9.25
N PHE A 58 2.94 -3.59 -8.60
CA PHE A 58 3.63 -3.46 -7.32
C PHE A 58 2.60 -3.37 -6.19
N VAL A 59 2.80 -4.20 -5.18
CA VAL A 59 2.00 -4.20 -3.95
C VAL A 59 2.96 -4.04 -2.79
N CYS A 60 2.93 -2.88 -2.17
CA CYS A 60 3.72 -2.58 -0.99
C CYS A 60 3.02 -1.50 -0.15
N ASP A 61 3.43 -1.35 1.10
CA ASP A 61 2.88 -0.37 2.01
C ASP A 61 3.22 1.08 1.59
N ALA A 62 2.63 2.07 2.26
CA ALA A 62 2.81 3.47 1.86
C ALA A 62 4.29 3.95 1.93
N PRO A 63 5.08 3.63 2.98
CA PRO A 63 6.50 3.96 3.01
C PRO A 63 7.31 3.34 1.88
N ALA A 64 7.10 2.06 1.56
CA ALA A 64 7.83 1.40 0.48
C ALA A 64 7.44 1.96 -0.89
N ARG A 65 6.14 2.22 -1.14
CA ARG A 65 5.71 2.88 -2.38
C ARG A 65 6.35 4.25 -2.55
N ALA A 66 6.35 5.06 -1.49
CA ALA A 66 6.97 6.38 -1.50
C ALA A 66 8.47 6.30 -1.81
N PHE A 67 9.17 5.32 -1.24
CA PHE A 67 10.59 5.08 -1.49
C PHE A 67 10.88 4.68 -2.95
N VAL A 68 10.18 3.66 -3.48
CA VAL A 68 10.39 3.21 -4.88
C VAL A 68 10.07 4.34 -5.87
N LYS A 69 8.97 5.06 -5.64
CA LYS A 69 8.48 6.12 -6.53
C LYS A 69 9.24 7.44 -6.38
N GLY A 70 9.98 7.64 -5.29
CA GLY A 70 10.60 8.91 -4.95
C GLY A 70 9.59 10.02 -4.63
N VAL A 71 8.43 9.68 -4.07
CA VAL A 71 7.34 10.64 -3.78
C VAL A 71 7.19 10.94 -2.30
N LYS A 72 6.44 11.99 -1.96
CA LYS A 72 6.11 12.32 -0.57
C LYS A 72 5.25 11.23 0.09
N SER A 73 5.55 10.99 1.37
CA SER A 73 4.83 10.01 2.19
C SER A 73 3.44 10.52 2.60
N HIS A 74 2.53 9.58 2.84
CA HIS A 74 1.08 9.66 3.07
C HIS A 74 0.52 10.57 4.19
N SER A 75 1.33 11.45 4.78
CA SER A 75 0.91 12.39 5.83
C SER A 75 1.51 13.78 5.64
N ARG A 76 1.82 14.15 4.40
CA ARG A 76 2.44 15.43 4.03
C ARG A 76 1.60 16.14 2.98
N TYR A 77 1.86 17.43 2.78
CA TYR A 77 1.37 18.16 1.63
C TYR A 77 1.91 17.55 0.33
N ASN A 78 1.13 17.59 -0.73
CA ASN A 78 1.33 16.96 -2.03
C ASN A 78 1.61 15.45 -1.91
N SER A 79 0.90 14.73 -1.03
CA SER A 79 1.17 13.30 -0.75
C SER A 79 0.20 12.32 -1.41
N CYS A 80 -0.94 12.77 -1.93
CA CYS A 80 -1.84 11.87 -2.62
C CYS A 80 -1.12 11.22 -3.81
N GLU A 81 -1.27 9.91 -3.99
CA GLU A 81 -0.61 9.19 -5.09
C GLU A 81 -1.51 9.06 -6.34
N LYS A 82 -2.78 9.46 -6.22
CA LYS A 82 -3.82 9.16 -7.22
C LYS A 82 -4.47 10.39 -7.84
N CYS A 83 -4.48 11.53 -7.18
CA CYS A 83 -5.05 12.75 -7.73
C CYS A 83 -4.33 14.00 -7.22
N ASP A 84 -4.19 14.97 -8.10
CA ASP A 84 -3.64 16.28 -7.81
C ASP A 84 -4.69 17.09 -7.06
N GLN A 85 -4.47 17.27 -5.75
CA GLN A 85 -5.44 17.89 -4.87
C GLN A 85 -4.76 18.75 -3.82
N HIS A 86 -5.45 19.80 -3.39
CA HIS A 86 -5.03 20.69 -2.33
C HIS A 86 -5.27 20.03 -0.97
N GLU A 87 -4.26 20.08 -0.10
CA GLU A 87 -4.40 19.64 1.28
C GLU A 87 -4.79 20.76 2.23
N GLU A 88 -5.58 20.41 3.25
CA GLU A 88 -5.90 21.31 4.37
C GLU A 88 -5.28 20.80 5.67
N TYR A 89 -5.01 21.73 6.61
CA TYR A 89 -4.52 21.36 7.95
C TYR A 89 -5.60 21.57 9.01
N VAL A 90 -6.08 20.46 9.58
CA VAL A 90 -7.09 20.44 10.66
C VAL A 90 -6.55 19.61 11.83
N GLY A 91 -5.45 20.09 12.44
CA GLY A 91 -4.66 19.34 13.44
C GLY A 91 -3.91 18.13 12.86
N LYS A 92 -4.08 17.88 11.56
CA LYS A 92 -3.42 16.91 10.70
C LYS A 92 -3.65 17.35 9.26
N VAL A 93 -2.78 16.91 8.35
CA VAL A 93 -3.00 17.09 6.90
C VAL A 93 -4.18 16.22 6.47
N ILE A 94 -5.15 16.80 5.76
CA ILE A 94 -6.29 16.11 5.15
C ILE A 94 -6.36 16.40 3.65
N LEU A 95 -7.01 15.49 2.93
CA LEU A 95 -7.18 15.47 1.48
C LEU A 95 -8.70 15.44 1.19
N PRO A 96 -9.39 16.59 1.21
CA PRO A 96 -10.85 16.64 1.24
C PRO A 96 -11.51 16.54 -0.15
N GLN A 97 -10.76 16.80 -1.22
CA GLN A 97 -11.33 16.87 -2.57
C GLN A 97 -11.73 15.49 -3.08
N THR A 98 -12.95 15.38 -3.60
CA THR A 98 -13.51 14.11 -4.13
C THR A 98 -13.52 14.05 -5.66
N ASP A 99 -13.36 15.19 -6.33
CA ASP A 99 -13.44 15.39 -7.78
C ASP A 99 -12.12 15.94 -8.36
N ALA A 100 -11.02 15.77 -7.63
CA ALA A 100 -9.69 16.21 -8.02
C ALA A 100 -9.18 15.50 -9.28
N GLN A 101 -8.33 16.19 -10.04
CA GLN A 101 -7.75 15.65 -11.26
C GLN A 101 -6.92 14.39 -10.97
N LEU A 102 -7.23 13.29 -11.66
CA LEU A 102 -6.49 12.04 -11.47
C LEU A 102 -5.07 12.17 -12.04
N ARG A 103 -4.08 11.65 -11.29
CA ARG A 103 -2.75 11.43 -11.81
C ARG A 103 -2.79 10.26 -12.80
N THR A 104 -2.11 10.41 -13.92
CA THR A 104 -1.87 9.37 -14.91
C THR A 104 -0.38 8.99 -14.95
N ASP A 105 -0.04 7.89 -15.61
CA ASP A 105 1.37 7.51 -15.76
C ASP A 105 2.17 8.57 -16.53
N GLU A 106 1.53 9.24 -17.50
CA GLU A 106 2.11 10.35 -18.28
C GLU A 106 2.42 11.53 -17.36
N THR A 107 1.43 12.01 -16.60
CA THR A 107 1.61 13.13 -15.66
C THR A 107 2.68 12.83 -14.60
N PHE A 108 2.80 11.56 -14.22
CA PHE A 108 3.78 11.10 -13.25
C PHE A 108 5.20 11.11 -13.84
N ASN A 109 5.37 10.58 -15.05
CA ASN A 109 6.66 10.55 -15.75
C ASN A 109 7.16 11.95 -16.11
N GLU A 110 6.25 12.85 -16.48
CA GLU A 110 6.53 14.27 -16.74
C GLU A 110 6.79 15.08 -15.46
N ARG A 111 6.46 14.52 -14.29
CA ARG A 111 6.53 15.20 -12.98
C ARG A 111 5.86 16.58 -12.96
N ARG A 112 4.65 16.68 -13.52
CA ARG A 112 3.92 17.96 -13.58
C ARG A 112 3.74 18.63 -12.21
N ASP A 113 3.48 17.83 -11.19
CA ASP A 113 3.46 18.26 -9.79
C ASP A 113 4.85 18.06 -9.17
N ALA A 114 5.74 19.03 -9.37
CA ALA A 114 7.11 18.96 -8.85
C ALA A 114 7.16 18.80 -7.32
N ALA A 115 6.16 19.34 -6.60
CA ALA A 115 6.09 19.27 -5.14
C ALA A 115 5.75 17.86 -4.64
N HIS A 116 5.23 16.95 -5.48
CA HIS A 116 4.97 15.56 -5.10
C HIS A 116 6.24 14.72 -4.93
N TYR A 117 7.34 15.09 -5.61
CA TYR A 117 8.54 14.27 -5.73
C TYR A 117 9.64 14.75 -4.80
N ASN A 118 10.29 13.80 -4.10
CA ASN A 118 11.50 14.03 -3.32
C ASN A 118 12.76 13.61 -4.08
N SER A 119 12.65 12.63 -4.97
CA SER A 119 13.76 12.07 -5.71
C SER A 119 13.25 11.49 -7.04
N PRO A 120 14.15 11.08 -7.94
CA PRO A 120 13.71 10.41 -9.13
C PRO A 120 13.05 9.05 -8.88
N TYR A 121 12.19 8.65 -9.83
CA TYR A 121 11.58 7.33 -9.84
C TYR A 121 12.61 6.26 -10.20
N SER A 122 12.86 5.33 -9.26
CA SER A 122 13.91 4.30 -9.38
C SER A 122 13.70 3.32 -10.53
N LEU A 123 12.45 3.06 -10.94
CA LEU A 123 12.13 2.10 -12.01
C LEU A 123 11.88 2.76 -13.38
N ARG A 124 12.30 4.02 -13.57
CA ARG A 124 12.01 4.81 -14.79
C ARG A 124 12.44 4.12 -16.10
N LEU A 125 13.55 3.37 -16.08
CA LEU A 125 14.09 2.70 -17.26
C LEU A 125 13.21 1.55 -17.78
N LEU A 126 12.38 0.98 -16.91
CA LEU A 126 11.50 -0.15 -17.23
C LEU A 126 10.18 0.27 -17.89
N LYS A 127 9.92 1.58 -18.02
CA LYS A 127 8.64 2.14 -18.51
C LYS A 127 7.42 1.59 -17.75
N ILE A 128 7.58 1.34 -16.46
CA ILE A 128 6.52 0.86 -15.55
C ILE A 128 5.67 2.04 -15.09
N GLY A 129 4.35 1.89 -15.16
CA GLY A 129 3.39 2.91 -14.73
C GLY A 129 3.47 3.22 -13.23
N GLY A 130 3.97 4.40 -12.88
CA GLY A 130 4.11 4.87 -11.49
C GLY A 130 2.78 5.12 -10.77
N VAL A 131 1.66 5.18 -11.51
CA VAL A 131 0.31 5.31 -10.98
C VAL A 131 -0.52 4.05 -11.24
N SER A 132 -0.57 3.56 -12.48
CA SER A 132 -1.47 2.46 -12.87
C SER A 132 -1.05 1.10 -12.31
N GLN A 133 0.26 0.87 -12.16
CA GLN A 133 0.80 -0.42 -11.72
C GLN A 133 1.07 -0.49 -10.22
N PHE A 134 1.07 0.64 -9.51
CA PHE A 134 1.17 0.68 -8.05
C PHE A 134 -0.23 0.62 -7.42
N ARG A 135 -0.49 -0.49 -6.71
CA ARG A 135 -1.75 -0.70 -6.02
C ARG A 135 -1.71 -0.12 -4.61
N LEU A 136 -2.78 0.55 -4.25
CA LEU A 136 -3.02 0.98 -2.88
C LEU A 136 -3.55 -0.21 -2.11
N ASP A 137 -2.91 -0.53 -0.99
CA ASP A 137 -3.32 -1.66 -0.16
C ASP A 137 -4.47 -1.25 0.78
N PHE A 138 -5.61 -1.90 0.61
CA PHE A 138 -6.80 -1.71 1.44
C PHE A 138 -6.54 -2.04 2.92
N MET A 139 -5.69 -3.03 3.21
CA MET A 139 -5.40 -3.41 4.60
C MET A 139 -4.77 -2.24 5.37
N HIS A 140 -3.77 -1.58 4.80
CA HIS A 140 -3.10 -0.47 5.46
C HIS A 140 -3.94 0.82 5.44
N LEU A 141 -4.62 1.11 4.32
CA LEU A 141 -5.37 2.36 4.18
C LEU A 141 -6.77 2.29 4.81
N GLY A 142 -7.58 1.32 4.39
CA GLY A 142 -8.96 1.16 4.84
C GLY A 142 -9.03 0.54 6.23
N CYS A 143 -8.47 -0.66 6.41
CA CYS A 143 -8.56 -1.35 7.69
C CYS A 143 -7.74 -0.61 8.76
N GLN A 144 -6.41 -0.56 8.62
CA GLN A 144 -5.51 0.03 9.62
C GLN A 144 -5.64 1.55 9.74
N GLY A 145 -5.85 2.26 8.64
CA GLY A 145 -5.98 3.71 8.64
C GLY A 145 -7.34 4.20 9.14
N VAL A 146 -8.43 3.73 8.52
CA VAL A 146 -9.79 4.23 8.80
C VAL A 146 -10.48 3.40 9.88
N MET A 147 -10.63 2.10 9.67
CA MET A 147 -11.44 1.25 10.54
C MET A 147 -10.86 1.17 11.95
N ARG A 148 -9.54 1.03 12.10
CA ARG A 148 -8.89 1.07 13.42
C ARG A 148 -9.27 2.35 14.18
N ARG A 149 -9.21 3.49 13.50
CA ARG A 149 -9.51 4.79 14.11
C ARG A 149 -10.97 4.89 14.54
N LEU A 150 -11.91 4.43 13.72
CA LEU A 150 -13.33 4.34 14.08
C LEU A 150 -13.54 3.44 15.31
N LEU A 151 -12.90 2.27 15.37
CA LEU A 151 -12.99 1.38 16.54
C LEU A 151 -12.44 2.04 17.82
N LEU A 152 -11.37 2.84 17.72
CA LEU A 152 -10.84 3.58 18.87
C LEU A 152 -11.81 4.66 19.36
N TYR A 153 -12.49 5.38 18.45
CA TYR A 153 -13.56 6.32 18.82
C TYR A 153 -14.73 5.59 19.48
N TRP A 154 -15.24 4.52 18.86
CA TRP A 154 -16.40 3.79 19.35
C TRP A 154 -16.15 3.08 20.69
N LYS A 155 -14.93 2.61 20.95
CA LYS A 155 -14.56 2.04 22.25
C LYS A 155 -14.39 3.10 23.35
N GLY A 156 -14.35 4.38 22.98
CA GLY A 156 -14.13 5.48 23.92
C GLY A 156 -12.69 5.69 24.33
N LEU A 157 -11.72 5.24 23.50
CA LEU A 157 -10.30 5.51 23.74
C LEU A 157 -9.87 6.88 23.22
N ILE A 158 -10.59 7.44 22.24
CA ILE A 158 -10.33 8.77 21.68
C ILE A 158 -11.66 9.48 21.37
N GLY A 159 -11.62 10.81 21.26
CA GLY A 159 -12.74 11.64 20.81
C GLY A 159 -13.84 11.90 21.85
N PRO A 160 -14.88 12.67 21.45
CA PRO A 160 -15.95 13.09 22.35
C PRO A 160 -16.89 11.94 22.71
N LEU A 161 -17.48 11.99 23.90
CA LEU A 161 -18.40 10.96 24.43
C LEU A 161 -19.58 10.65 23.49
N GLN A 162 -20.04 11.62 22.70
CA GLN A 162 -21.16 11.48 21.78
C GLN A 162 -20.96 10.43 20.66
N VAL A 163 -19.71 10.05 20.37
CA VAL A 163 -19.39 9.02 19.37
C VAL A 163 -19.01 7.68 19.99
N HIS A 164 -19.04 7.56 21.32
CA HIS A 164 -18.68 6.34 22.03
C HIS A 164 -19.89 5.39 22.08
N LEU A 165 -19.64 4.11 21.87
CA LEU A 165 -20.64 3.07 22.07
C LEU A 165 -20.78 2.76 23.56
N SER A 166 -21.99 2.42 23.98
CA SER A 166 -22.22 1.91 25.33
C SER A 166 -21.49 0.59 25.55
N SER A 167 -21.19 0.25 26.81
CA SER A 167 -20.55 -1.02 27.16
C SER A 167 -21.31 -2.24 26.60
N ARG A 168 -22.65 -2.17 26.55
CA ARG A 168 -23.50 -3.22 25.99
C ARG A 168 -23.29 -3.39 24.48
N GLU A 169 -23.18 -2.29 23.74
CA GLU A 169 -22.92 -2.30 22.30
C GLU A 169 -21.50 -2.79 21.99
N VAL A 170 -20.50 -2.38 22.77
CA VAL A 170 -19.12 -2.88 22.63
C VAL A 170 -19.05 -4.40 22.82
N ILE A 171 -19.79 -4.95 23.78
CA ILE A 171 -19.90 -6.40 24.01
C ILE A 171 -20.59 -7.07 22.82
N LYS A 172 -21.72 -6.52 22.35
CA LYS A 172 -22.46 -7.05 21.20
C LYS A 172 -21.59 -7.09 19.93
N LEU A 173 -20.86 -6.00 19.65
CA LEU A 173 -19.94 -5.91 18.51
C LEU A 173 -18.78 -6.90 18.65
N SER A 174 -18.20 -7.04 19.85
CA SER A 174 -17.13 -8.01 20.11
C SER A 174 -17.60 -9.44 19.86
N ASN A 175 -18.79 -9.81 20.34
CA ASN A 175 -19.36 -11.14 20.11
C ASN A 175 -19.66 -11.38 18.63
N LYS A 176 -20.13 -10.36 17.91
CA LYS A 176 -20.35 -10.46 16.46
C LYS A 176 -19.05 -10.68 15.70
N LEU A 177 -17.98 -9.95 16.04
CA LEU A 177 -16.65 -10.15 15.45
C LEU A 177 -16.15 -11.58 15.67
N LEU A 178 -16.26 -12.09 16.91
CA LEU A 178 -15.84 -13.45 17.23
C LEU A 178 -16.67 -14.52 16.52
N SER A 179 -17.95 -14.26 16.23
CA SER A 179 -18.79 -15.19 15.47
C SER A 179 -18.29 -15.42 14.03
N PHE A 180 -17.53 -14.49 13.46
CA PHE A 180 -16.96 -14.63 12.12
C PHE A 180 -15.67 -15.45 12.07
N VAL A 181 -15.01 -15.68 13.21
CA VAL A 181 -13.70 -16.37 13.26
C VAL A 181 -13.75 -17.77 12.65
N ALA A 182 -14.88 -18.47 12.80
CA ALA A 182 -15.08 -19.82 12.25
C ALA A 182 -15.22 -19.84 10.72
N TYR A 183 -15.56 -18.71 10.10
CA TYR A 183 -15.80 -18.60 8.66
C TYR A 183 -14.61 -18.01 7.91
N ILE A 184 -13.50 -17.76 8.59
CA ILE A 184 -12.31 -17.14 8.00
C ILE A 184 -11.33 -18.23 7.56
N PRO A 185 -10.92 -18.25 6.28
CA PRO A 185 -9.96 -19.21 5.74
C PRO A 185 -8.64 -19.22 6.51
N CYS A 186 -7.94 -20.36 6.51
CA CYS A 186 -6.68 -20.51 7.23
C CYS A 186 -5.53 -19.68 6.63
N GLU A 187 -5.66 -19.27 5.37
CA GLU A 187 -4.74 -18.41 4.64
C GLU A 187 -4.75 -16.96 5.16
N ILE A 188 -5.81 -16.56 5.86
CA ILE A 188 -5.92 -15.23 6.45
C ILE A 188 -5.28 -15.24 7.85
N SER A 189 -4.12 -14.60 7.95
CA SER A 189 -3.31 -14.57 9.18
C SER A 189 -3.95 -13.79 10.33
N HIS A 190 -4.86 -12.86 10.06
CA HIS A 190 -5.43 -11.93 11.05
C HIS A 190 -6.91 -12.19 11.34
N LYS A 191 -7.17 -13.16 12.22
CA LYS A 191 -8.54 -13.47 12.70
C LYS A 191 -9.13 -12.34 13.56
N PRO A 192 -10.46 -12.08 13.47
CA PRO A 192 -11.21 -11.15 14.29
C PRO A 192 -10.96 -11.34 15.77
N ARG A 193 -10.85 -10.22 16.50
CA ARG A 193 -10.68 -10.21 17.96
C ARG A 193 -11.77 -9.37 18.62
N ALA A 194 -12.01 -9.65 19.89
CA ALA A 194 -12.87 -8.81 20.70
C ALA A 194 -12.27 -7.40 20.84
N LEU A 195 -13.12 -6.39 21.03
CA LEU A 195 -12.65 -5.00 21.12
C LEU A 195 -11.84 -4.71 22.39
N ARG A 196 -11.83 -5.60 23.39
CA ARG A 196 -10.88 -5.50 24.51
C ARG A 196 -9.42 -5.54 24.05
N ASP A 197 -9.14 -6.23 22.95
CA ASP A 197 -7.78 -6.42 22.40
C ASP A 197 -7.46 -5.41 21.28
N ILE A 198 -8.19 -4.29 21.18
CA ILE A 198 -8.09 -3.34 20.06
C ILE A 198 -6.67 -2.78 19.85
N MET A 199 -5.85 -2.73 20.90
CA MET A 199 -4.47 -2.26 20.80
C MET A 199 -3.60 -3.18 19.92
N HIS A 200 -3.96 -4.46 19.84
CA HIS A 200 -3.31 -5.46 19.00
C HIS A 200 -4.01 -5.67 17.64
N TRP A 201 -4.98 -4.82 17.31
CA TRP A 201 -5.73 -4.92 16.06
C TRP A 201 -4.87 -4.49 14.86
N LYS A 202 -4.76 -5.37 13.87
CA LYS A 202 -3.97 -5.17 12.63
C LYS A 202 -4.81 -5.26 11.36
N GLY A 203 -6.13 -5.12 11.48
CA GLY A 203 -7.08 -5.34 10.40
C GLY A 203 -7.54 -6.79 10.28
N HIS A 204 -8.72 -6.97 9.71
CA HIS A 204 -9.34 -8.26 9.42
C HIS A 204 -9.83 -8.24 7.97
N PHE A 205 -9.59 -9.35 7.25
CA PHE A 205 -10.20 -9.64 5.96
C PHE A 205 -11.35 -10.62 6.16
#